data_AF-A0A357CYE8-F1
#
_entry.id   AF-A0A357CYE8-F1
#
_cell.length_a   1.000
_cell.length_b   1.000
_cell.length_c   1.000
_cell.angle_alpha   90.00
_cell.angle_beta   90.00
_cell.angle_gamma   90.00
#
_symmetry.space_group_name_H-M   'P 1'
#
loop_
_entity.id
_entity.type
_entity.pdbx_description
1 polymer ?
#
loop_
_entity_poly.entity_id
_entity_poly.type
_entity_poly.pdbx_seq_one_letter_code
_entity_poly.pdbx_strand_id
1 'polypeptide(L)' 'MFPIKDQNQLIIQETLQSVYNSLKEKGYNPINQIVGYILSEDPTYITNYNNARAVISKIDRDELLRVLVENFLTL' A
#
# COMPACT_ATOMS: atom_id res chain seq x y z
N MET A 1 -4.39 -26.81 -3.02
CA MET A 1 -3.32 -25.84 -2.71
C MET A 1 -3.80 -24.51 -3.27
N PHE A 2 -4.16 -23.56 -2.40
CA PHE A 2 -4.59 -22.23 -2.86
C PHE A 2 -3.42 -21.55 -3.58
N PRO A 3 -3.65 -20.80 -4.66
CA PRO A 3 -2.56 -20.14 -5.38
C PRO A 3 -1.87 -19.14 -4.44
N ILE A 4 -0.56 -19.25 -4.29
CA ILE A 4 0.26 -18.34 -3.48
C ILE A 4 0.09 -16.89 -3.97
N LYS A 5 -0.17 -16.69 -5.27
CA LYS A 5 -0.40 -15.38 -5.91
C LYS A 5 -1.57 -14.61 -5.27
N ASP A 6 -2.66 -15.29 -4.94
CA ASP A 6 -3.87 -14.65 -4.41
C ASP A 6 -3.66 -14.16 -2.97
N GLN A 7 -2.85 -14.88 -2.20
CA GLN A 7 -2.55 -14.50 -0.81
C GLN A 7 -1.72 -13.21 -0.75
N ASN A 8 -0.71 -13.06 -1.63
CA ASN A 8 0.09 -11.84 -1.68
C ASN A 8 -0.73 -10.63 -2.13
N GLN A 9 -1.60 -10.79 -3.12
CA GLN A 9 -2.50 -9.72 -3.55
C GLN A 9 -3.41 -9.26 -2.40
N LEU A 10 -3.97 -10.21 -1.63
CA LEU A 10 -4.80 -9.91 -0.46
C LEU A 10 -4.02 -9.11 0.59
N ILE A 11 -2.79 -9.53 0.92
CA ILE A 11 -1.93 -8.84 1.90
C ILE A 11 -1.63 -7.40 1.46
N ILE A 12 -1.35 -7.18 0.18
CA ILE A 12 -1.06 -5.85 -0.37
C ILE A 12 -2.31 -4.97 -0.29
N GLN A 13 -3.49 -5.51 -0.66
CA GLN A 13 -4.76 -4.79 -0.55
C GLN A 13 -5.08 -4.41 0.90
N GLU A 14 -4.96 -5.35 1.84
CA GLU A 14 -5.20 -5.12 3.26
C GLU A 14 -4.25 -4.06 3.83
N THR A 15 -2.97 -4.11 3.45
CA THR A 15 -1.98 -3.14 3.89
C THR A 15 -2.26 -1.75 3.33
N LEU A 16 -2.56 -1.63 2.03
CA LEU A 16 -2.94 -0.35 1.42
C LEU A 16 -4.20 0.22 2.07
N GLN A 17 -5.19 -0.61 2.37
CA GLN A 17 -6.41 -0.19 3.06
C GLN A 17 -6.14 0.30 4.49
N SER A 18 -5.27 -0.39 5.22
CA SER A 18 -4.84 0.01 6.57
C SER A 18 -4.10 1.36 6.56
N VAL A 19 -3.17 1.53 5.61
CA VAL A 19 -2.42 2.79 5.41
C VAL A 19 -3.36 3.92 5.03
N TYR A 20 -4.29 3.67 4.11
CA TYR A 20 -5.29 4.63 3.69
C TYR A 20 -6.11 5.15 4.88
N ASN A 21 -6.61 4.25 5.71
CA ASN A 21 -7.39 4.59 6.90
C ASN A 21 -6.56 5.41 7.90
N SER A 22 -5.31 5.01 8.13
CA SER A 22 -4.39 5.71 9.04
C SER A 22 -4.07 7.13 8.59
N LEU A 23 -3.88 7.33 7.28
CA LEU A 23 -3.67 8.66 6.69
C LEU A 23 -4.93 9.52 6.81
N LYS A 24 -6.10 8.95 6.51
CA LYS A 24 -7.40 9.63 6.58
C LYS A 24 -7.70 10.09 8.00
N GLU A 25 -7.48 9.23 9.00
CA GLU A 25 -7.72 9.55 10.40
C GLU A 25 -6.81 10.67 10.91
N LYS A 26 -5.59 10.77 10.40
CA LYS A 26 -4.67 11.87 10.69
C LYS A 26 -4.94 13.15 9.89
N GLY A 27 -5.94 13.15 9.01
CA GLY A 27 -6.32 14.32 8.21
C GLY A 27 -5.43 14.56 6.98
N TYR A 28 -4.65 13.56 6.56
CA TYR A 28 -3.91 13.63 5.29
C TYR A 28 -4.82 13.22 4.12
N ASN A 29 -4.45 13.64 2.90
CA ASN A 29 -5.03 13.07 1.68
C ASN A 29 -4.35 11.71 1.40
N PRO A 30 -5.03 10.57 1.60
CA PRO A 30 -4.35 9.29 1.57
C PRO A 30 -3.81 8.93 0.18
N ILE A 31 -4.55 9.26 -0.87
CA ILE A 31 -4.17 8.95 -2.25
C ILE A 31 -2.88 9.70 -2.62
N ASN A 32 -2.83 11.01 -2.37
CA ASN A 32 -1.64 11.81 -2.68
C ASN A 32 -0.41 11.32 -1.92
N GLN A 33 -0.57 10.93 -0.65
CA GLN A 33 0.54 10.45 0.17
C GLN A 33 1.04 9.07 -0.29
N ILE A 34 0.13 8.15 -0.60
CA ILE A 34 0.50 6.83 -1.13
C ILE A 34 1.20 6.97 -2.49
N VAL A 35 0.69 7.82 -3.39
CA VAL A 35 1.34 8.11 -4.67
C VAL A 35 2.73 8.72 -4.45
N GLY A 36 2.86 9.70 -3.55
CA GLY A 36 4.14 10.31 -3.19
C GLY A 36 5.15 9.29 -2.67
N TYR A 37 4.71 8.38 -1.79
CA TYR A 37 5.54 7.28 -1.29
C TYR A 37 5.98 6.32 -2.41
N ILE A 38 5.07 5.89 -3.28
CA ILE A 38 5.40 4.95 -4.37
C ILE A 38 6.45 5.55 -5.33
N LEU A 39 6.33 6.84 -5.67
CA LEU A 39 7.23 7.51 -6.60
C LEU A 39 8.60 7.84 -6.00
N SER A 40 8.66 8.14 -4.70
CA SER A 40 9.88 8.65 -4.06
C SER A 40 10.59 7.66 -3.14
N GLU A 41 9.88 6.61 -2.70
CA GLU A 41 10.25 5.72 -1.57
C GLU A 41 10.49 6.45 -0.24
N ASP A 42 10.16 7.74 -0.15
CA ASP A 42 10.35 8.50 1.07
C ASP A 42 9.25 8.13 2.09
N PRO A 43 9.60 7.47 3.21
CA PRO A 43 8.62 7.03 4.19
C PRO A 43 7.95 8.20 4.94
N THR A 44 8.43 9.44 4.80
CA THR A 44 7.83 10.63 5.42
C THR A 44 6.44 10.95 4.87
N TYR A 45 6.12 10.51 3.65
CA TYR A 45 4.76 10.58 3.11
C TYR A 45 3.76 9.75 3.92
N ILE A 46 4.21 8.69 4.61
CA ILE A 46 3.34 7.81 5.37
C ILE A 46 3.45 8.15 6.87
N THR A 47 2.30 8.31 7.52
CA THR A 47 2.24 8.53 8.97
C THR A 47 2.72 7.30 9.75
N ASN A 48 3.31 7.53 10.92
CA ASN A 48 3.61 6.43 11.87
C ASN A 48 2.37 5.94 12.62
N TYR A 49 1.24 6.64 12.51
CA TYR A 49 0.00 6.26 13.18
C TYR A 49 -0.48 4.87 12.74
N ASN A 50 -1.00 4.08 13.69
CA ASN A 50 -1.41 2.69 13.49
C ASN A 50 -0.36 1.81 12.80
N ASN A 51 0.92 2.12 13.00
CA ASN A 51 2.04 1.40 12.41
C ASN A 51 2.05 1.44 10.86
N ALA A 52 1.32 2.38 10.22
CA ALA A 52 1.12 2.43 8.78
C ALA A 52 2.45 2.47 7.99
N ARG A 53 3.40 3.31 8.43
CA ARG A 53 4.73 3.37 7.82
C ARG A 53 5.47 2.03 7.88
N ALA A 54 5.45 1.35 9.02
CA ALA A 54 6.20 0.11 9.17
C ALA A 54 5.59 -1.06 8.38
N VAL A 55 4.26 -1.09 8.19
CA VAL A 55 3.60 -2.16 7.41
C VAL A 55 3.80 -1.98 5.91
N ILE A 56 3.69 -0.75 5.39
CA ILE A 56 3.87 -0.50 3.95
C ILE A 56 5.32 -0.67 3.50
N SER A 57 6.30 -0.37 4.37
CA SER A 57 7.71 -0.58 4.06
C SER A 57 8.13 -2.05 4.02
N LYS A 58 7.26 -3.00 4.39
CA LYS A 58 7.51 -4.45 4.25
C LYS A 58 7.07 -5.01 2.90
N ILE A 59 6.33 -4.23 2.11
CA ILE A 59 5.87 -4.65 0.80
C ILE A 59 6.96 -4.39 -0.22
N ASP A 60 7.24 -5.39 -1.06
CA ASP A 60 8.05 -5.21 -2.25
C ASP A 60 7.34 -4.25 -3.21
N ARG A 61 8.01 -3.14 -3.56
CA ARG A 61 7.43 -2.07 -4.39
C ARG A 61 7.08 -2.56 -5.79
N ASP A 62 7.90 -3.42 -6.38
CA ASP A 62 7.66 -3.92 -7.73
C ASP A 62 6.43 -4.82 -7.74
N GLU A 63 6.27 -5.62 -6.68
CA GLU A 63 5.07 -6.43 -6.47
C GLU A 63 3.83 -5.55 -6.26
N LEU A 64 3.92 -4.50 -5.44
CA LEU A 64 2.83 -3.54 -5.24
C LEU A 64 2.40 -2.90 -6.57
N LEU A 65 3.35 -2.41 -7.37
CA LEU A 65 3.07 -1.81 -8.67
C LEU A 65 2.44 -2.82 -9.64
N ARG A 66 2.97 -4.05 -9.69
CA ARG A 66 2.39 -5.13 -10.49
C ARG A 66 0.95 -5.38 -10.12
N VAL A 67 0.63 -5.50 -8.84
CA VAL A 67 -0.74 -5.73 -8.35
C VAL A 67 -1.67 -4.56 -8.67
N LEU A 68 -1.19 -3.31 -8.57
CA LEU A 68 -1.97 -2.14 -8.96
C LEU A 68 -2.31 -2.15 -10.46
N VAL A 69 -1.34 -2.50 -11.31
CA VAL A 69 -1.54 -2.59 -12.77
C VAL A 69 -2.47 -3.74 -13.14
N GLU A 70 -2.29 -4.93 -12.55
CA GLU A 70 -3.18 -6.09 -12.76
C GLU A 70 -4.62 -5.74 -12.41
N ASN A 71 -4.86 -5.12 -11.25
CA ASN A 71 -6.20 -4.71 -10.82
C ASN A 71 -6.82 -3.62 -11.72
N PHE A 72 -6.00 -2.70 -12.24
CA PHE A 72 -6.49 -1.67 -13.18
C PHE A 72 -6.90 -2.27 -14.53
N LEU A 73 -6.20 -3.31 -14.98
CA LEU A 73 -6.46 -4.01 -16.23
C LEU A 73 -7.44 -5.19 -16.08
N THR A 74 -7.97 -5.44 -14.88
CA THR A 74 -8.86 -6.58 -14.57
C THR A 74 -8.25 -7.95 -14.88
N LEU A 75 -6.94 -8.10 -14.64
CA LEU A 75 -6.14 -9.31 -14.88
C LEU A 75 -5.99 -10.22 -13.65
#